data_AF-A0A316VY55-F1
#
_entry.id   AF-A0A316VY55-F1
#
_cell.length_a   1.000
_cell.length_b   1.000
_cell.length_c   1.000
_cell.angle_alpha   90.00
_cell.angle_beta   90.00
_cell.angle_gamma   90.00
#
_symmetry.space_group_name_H-M   'P 1'
#
loop_
_entity.id
_entity.type
_entity.pdbx_description
1 polymer ?
#
loop_
_entity_poly.entity_id
_entity_poly.type
_entity_poly.pdbx_seq_one_letter_code
_entity_poly.pdbx_strand_id
1 'polypeptide(L)'
;MLNLKTLMLLSPERPAARLCRWAHASRVKMVHFGLDQLTRPGEDQHEDREAHDTERLIKEALELILDRRNLPILVVDTSGANEGTLLLGCFRRLQGRNLANICAEYRSIAGSRAKTTSERFIEMFDTDLIALPPPDRLPDWWNEQLEDDEVDGSV
;
A
#
# COMPACT_ATOMS: atom_id res chain seq x y z
N MET A 1 -20.89 -0.81 11.68
CA MET A 1 -19.50 -0.85 12.24
C MET A 1 -18.61 -1.54 11.22
N LEU A 2 -17.38 -1.07 11.01
CA LEU A 2 -16.48 -1.50 9.91
C LEU A 2 -15.85 -2.91 10.08
N ASN A 3 -16.18 -3.66 11.15
CA ASN A 3 -15.69 -5.02 11.46
C ASN A 3 -14.21 -5.27 11.07
N LEU A 4 -13.33 -4.36 11.51
CA LEU A 4 -11.94 -4.32 11.08
C LEU A 4 -11.18 -5.56 11.54
N LYS A 5 -10.39 -6.17 10.64
CA LYS A 5 -9.52 -7.30 11.00
C LYS A 5 -8.06 -6.90 11.12
N THR A 6 -7.60 -5.98 10.27
CA THR A 6 -6.19 -5.61 10.20
C THR A 6 -6.00 -4.10 10.18
N LEU A 7 -4.99 -3.62 10.90
CA LEU A 7 -4.51 -2.25 10.87
C LEU A 7 -3.07 -2.25 10.36
N MET A 8 -2.86 -1.55 9.26
CA MET A 8 -1.58 -1.41 8.57
C MET A 8 -1.01 -0.02 8.86
N LEU A 9 0.14 0.05 9.53
CA LEU A 9 0.90 1.29 9.70
C LEU A 9 2.07 1.32 8.73
N LEU A 10 2.11 2.34 7.89
CA LEU A 10 3.18 2.50 6.90
C LEU A 10 4.33 3.37 7.41
N SER A 11 4.04 4.33 8.28
CA SER A 11 5.04 5.32 8.71
C SER A 11 6.07 4.72 9.67
N PRO A 12 7.29 5.28 9.71
CA PRO A 12 8.37 4.78 10.57
C PRO A 12 8.11 5.03 12.06
N GLU A 13 7.24 5.98 12.42
CA GLU A 13 7.05 6.34 13.82
C GLU A 13 6.43 5.20 14.64
N ARG A 14 6.85 5.11 15.92
CA ARG A 14 6.28 4.14 16.84
C ARG A 14 4.79 4.44 17.07
N PRO A 15 3.89 3.46 16.96
CA PRO A 15 2.46 3.68 17.17
C PRO A 15 2.19 4.12 18.59
N ALA A 16 1.27 5.08 18.75
CA ALA A 16 0.86 5.55 20.06
C ALA A 16 0.30 4.40 20.92
N ALA A 17 0.68 4.34 22.20
CA ALA A 17 0.26 3.26 23.10
C ALA A 17 -1.27 3.07 23.18
N ARG A 18 -2.04 4.15 22.99
CA ARG A 18 -3.50 4.10 22.91
C ARG A 18 -3.99 3.29 21.70
N LEU A 19 -3.36 3.45 20.53
CA LEU A 19 -3.69 2.72 19.31
C LEU A 19 -3.40 1.22 19.49
N CYS A 20 -2.26 0.88 20.09
CA CYS A 20 -1.89 -0.50 20.38
C CYS A 20 -2.89 -1.17 21.34
N ARG A 21 -3.28 -0.47 22.43
CA ARG A 21 -4.29 -0.98 23.37
C ARG A 21 -5.64 -1.19 22.71
N TRP A 22 -6.07 -0.24 21.87
CA TRP A 22 -7.33 -0.37 21.14
C TRP A 22 -7.32 -1.55 20.16
N ALA A 23 -6.25 -1.72 19.40
CA ALA A 23 -6.12 -2.83 18.45
C ALA A 23 -6.15 -4.18 19.17
N HIS A 24 -5.43 -4.29 20.29
CA HIS A 24 -5.45 -5.49 21.14
C HIS A 24 -6.85 -5.78 21.70
N ALA A 25 -7.51 -4.78 22.29
CA ALA A 25 -8.86 -4.92 22.85
C ALA A 25 -9.90 -5.29 21.78
N SER A 26 -9.73 -4.78 20.56
CA SER A 26 -10.63 -5.02 19.43
C SER A 26 -10.27 -6.28 18.62
N ARG A 27 -9.21 -7.03 19.02
CA ARG A 27 -8.67 -8.19 18.30
C ARG A 27 -8.30 -7.89 16.83
N VAL A 28 -7.83 -6.67 16.58
CA VAL A 28 -7.35 -6.22 15.27
C VAL A 28 -5.86 -6.55 15.18
N LYS A 29 -5.48 -7.28 14.13
CA LYS A 29 -4.08 -7.56 13.79
C LYS A 29 -3.39 -6.27 13.41
N MET A 30 -2.33 -5.88 14.11
CA MET A 30 -1.53 -4.72 13.74
C MET A 30 -0.28 -5.16 12.96
N VAL A 31 -0.05 -4.54 11.80
CA VAL A 31 1.14 -4.77 10.98
C VAL A 31 1.81 -3.42 10.75
N HIS A 32 3.07 -3.30 11.15
CA HIS A 32 3.82 -2.03 11.12
C HIS A 32 5.05 -2.18 10.24
N PHE A 33 5.03 -1.57 9.07
CA PHE A 33 6.06 -1.69 8.04
C PHE A 33 7.27 -0.76 8.28
N GLY A 34 7.06 0.36 8.96
CA GLY A 34 8.10 1.37 9.17
C GLY A 34 9.12 1.09 10.28
N LEU A 35 8.95 0.01 11.07
CA LEU A 35 9.90 -0.31 12.18
C LEU A 35 11.31 -0.62 11.69
N ASP A 36 11.45 -1.23 10.51
CA ASP A 36 12.76 -1.69 10.03
C ASP A 36 13.70 -0.51 9.72
N GLN A 37 13.13 0.64 9.34
CA GLN A 37 13.86 1.89 9.12
C GLN A 37 14.42 2.48 10.43
N LEU A 38 13.74 2.27 11.57
CA LEU A 38 14.20 2.75 12.89
C LEU A 38 15.33 1.88 13.48
N THR A 39 15.42 0.62 13.10
CA THR A 39 16.44 -0.32 13.61
C THR A 39 17.78 -0.22 12.89
N ARG A 40 17.88 0.55 11.80
CA ARG A 40 19.12 0.78 11.06
C ARG A 40 19.55 2.26 11.06
N PRO A 41 19.71 2.92 12.23
CA PRO A 41 20.17 4.29 12.26
C PRO A 41 21.70 4.32 12.06
N GLY A 42 22.18 4.87 10.95
CA GLY A 42 23.61 5.23 10.81
C GLY A 42 24.30 4.95 9.49
N GLU A 43 23.61 4.50 8.45
CA GLU A 43 24.19 4.33 7.12
C GLU A 43 23.66 5.41 6.17
N ASP A 44 24.54 5.97 5.35
CA ASP A 44 24.27 7.14 4.49
C ASP A 44 22.95 7.00 3.71
N GLN A 45 22.06 7.99 3.87
CA GLN A 45 20.78 8.11 3.18
C GLN A 45 21.02 8.49 1.72
N HIS A 46 21.38 7.51 0.89
CA HIS A 46 21.39 7.69 -0.56
C HIS A 46 19.96 7.59 -1.10
N GLU A 47 19.58 8.49 -2.02
CA GLU A 47 18.24 8.52 -2.66
C GLU A 47 17.83 7.15 -3.23
N ASP A 48 18.79 6.42 -3.80
CA ASP A 48 18.58 5.08 -4.36
C ASP A 48 18.13 4.05 -3.29
N ARG A 49 18.60 4.21 -2.05
CA ARG A 49 18.24 3.31 -0.94
C ARG A 49 16.84 3.60 -0.42
N GLU A 50 16.48 4.87 -0.31
CA GLU A 50 15.13 5.27 0.11
C GLU A 50 14.07 4.79 -0.89
N ALA A 51 14.38 4.87 -2.19
CA ALA A 51 13.52 4.34 -3.24
C ALA A 51 13.34 2.81 -3.11
N HIS A 52 14.42 2.07 -2.89
CA HIS A 52 14.38 0.62 -2.70
C HIS A 52 13.59 0.20 -1.44
N ASP A 53 13.79 0.89 -0.32
CA ASP A 53 13.05 0.61 0.92
C ASP A 53 11.56 0.92 0.77
N THR A 54 11.22 1.96 0.01
CA THR A 54 9.84 2.30 -0.33
C THR A 54 9.23 1.23 -1.22
N GLU A 55 9.90 0.80 -2.29
CA GLU A 55 9.43 -0.28 -3.17
C GLU A 55 9.13 -1.57 -2.40
N ARG A 56 10.05 -1.99 -1.52
CA ARG A 56 9.83 -3.15 -0.65
C ARG A 56 8.60 -2.97 0.24
N LEU A 57 8.46 -1.82 0.89
CA LEU A 57 7.32 -1.51 1.76
C LEU A 57 6.00 -1.58 0.99
N ILE A 58 5.94 -0.95 -0.19
CA ILE A 58 4.75 -0.93 -1.04
C ILE A 58 4.40 -2.34 -1.53
N LYS A 59 5.39 -3.12 -1.97
CA LYS A 59 5.21 -4.51 -2.37
C LYS A 59 4.59 -5.34 -1.25
N GLU A 60 5.18 -5.35 -0.06
CA GLU A 60 4.68 -6.15 1.07
C GLU A 60 3.29 -5.69 1.53
N ALA A 61 3.02 -4.38 1.47
CA ALA A 61 1.70 -3.83 1.79
C ALA A 61 0.63 -4.25 0.75
N LEU A 62 0.96 -4.26 -0.54
CA LEU A 62 0.07 -4.74 -1.60
C LEU A 62 -0.25 -6.23 -1.45
N GLU A 63 0.75 -7.06 -1.20
CA GLU A 63 0.56 -8.49 -0.95
C GLU A 63 -0.36 -8.74 0.26
N LEU A 64 -0.27 -7.90 1.29
CA LEU A 64 -1.15 -7.97 2.45
C LEU A 64 -2.59 -7.58 2.11
N ILE A 65 -2.78 -6.55 1.26
CA ILE A 65 -4.10 -6.09 0.78
C ILE A 65 -4.79 -7.15 -0.07
N LEU A 66 -4.03 -7.86 -0.90
CA LEU A 66 -4.53 -8.88 -1.82
C LEU A 66 -4.88 -10.20 -1.13
N ASP A 67 -4.60 -10.37 0.16
CA ASP A 67 -5.04 -11.55 0.91
C ASP A 67 -6.33 -11.24 1.69
N ARG A 68 -7.43 -11.82 1.24
CA ARG A 68 -8.79 -11.63 1.80
C ARG A 68 -8.89 -11.97 3.29
N ARG A 69 -7.98 -12.76 3.84
CA ARG A 69 -7.93 -13.08 5.28
C ARG A 69 -7.63 -11.84 6.12
N ASN A 70 -6.92 -10.87 5.55
CA ASN A 70 -6.59 -9.62 6.22
C ASN A 70 -7.72 -8.57 6.11
N LEU A 71 -8.65 -8.72 5.17
CA LEU A 71 -9.75 -7.78 4.93
C LEU A 71 -10.89 -7.91 5.96
N PRO A 72 -11.50 -6.79 6.40
CA PRO A 72 -11.19 -5.40 6.05
C PRO A 72 -9.91 -4.85 6.69
N ILE A 73 -9.14 -4.06 5.94
CA ILE A 73 -7.88 -3.43 6.36
C ILE A 73 -8.07 -1.91 6.50
N LEU A 74 -7.45 -1.33 7.53
CA LEU A 74 -7.30 0.11 7.70
C LEU A 74 -5.83 0.47 7.49
N VAL A 75 -5.55 1.22 6.43
CA VAL A 75 -4.22 1.77 6.16
C VAL A 75 -4.08 3.10 6.90
N VAL A 76 -3.02 3.23 7.69
CA VAL A 76 -2.71 4.39 8.52
C VAL A 76 -1.32 4.88 8.17
N ASP A 77 -1.23 6.17 7.86
CA ASP A 77 0.01 6.90 7.66
C ASP A 77 -0.02 8.15 8.55
N THR A 78 0.87 8.22 9.54
CA THR A 78 1.03 9.33 10.48
C THR A 78 1.80 10.51 9.90
N SER A 79 2.61 10.29 8.86
CA SER A 79 3.38 11.36 8.20
C SER A 79 2.50 12.24 7.31
N GLY A 80 1.34 11.71 6.91
CA GLY A 80 0.38 12.39 6.07
C GLY A 80 0.90 12.57 4.65
N ALA A 81 0.69 11.54 3.84
CA ALA A 81 0.61 11.55 2.37
C ALA A 81 1.88 11.24 1.56
N ASN A 82 2.81 10.42 2.09
CA ASN A 82 3.84 9.83 1.25
C ASN A 82 3.52 8.37 0.94
N GLU A 83 3.68 7.46 1.90
CA GLU A 83 3.64 6.01 1.64
C GLU A 83 2.21 5.50 1.43
N GLY A 84 1.22 6.05 2.14
CA GLY A 84 -0.18 5.66 1.98
C GLY A 84 -0.75 6.00 0.61
N THR A 85 -0.43 7.19 0.09
CA THR A 85 -0.89 7.61 -1.23
C THR A 85 -0.11 6.91 -2.34
N LEU A 86 1.19 6.67 -2.15
CA LEU A 86 2.00 5.85 -3.06
C LEU A 86 1.44 4.42 -3.15
N LEU A 87 1.09 3.82 -2.01
CA LEU A 87 0.48 2.49 -1.96
C LEU A 87 -0.80 2.44 -2.78
N LEU A 88 -1.66 3.44 -2.62
CA LEU A 88 -2.89 3.55 -3.41
C LEU A 88 -2.59 3.69 -4.90
N GLY A 89 -1.61 4.52 -5.27
CA GLY A 89 -1.19 4.71 -6.66
C GLY A 89 -0.66 3.43 -7.30
N CYS A 90 0.24 2.72 -6.62
CA CYS A 90 0.77 1.43 -7.05
C CYS A 90 -0.30 0.33 -7.08
N PHE A 91 -1.25 0.35 -6.14
CA PHE A 91 -2.41 -0.52 -6.18
C PHE A 91 -3.24 -0.27 -7.45
N ARG A 92 -3.49 1.00 -7.82
CA ARG A 92 -4.19 1.32 -9.07
C ARG A 92 -3.41 0.93 -10.32
N ARG A 93 -2.07 1.00 -10.29
CA ARG A 93 -1.21 0.50 -11.38
C ARG A 93 -1.35 -1.00 -11.54
N LEU A 94 -1.36 -1.74 -10.43
CA LEU A 94 -1.60 -3.18 -10.40
C LEU A 94 -3.01 -3.53 -10.94
N GLN A 95 -3.99 -2.67 -10.70
CA GLN A 95 -5.33 -2.77 -11.27
C GLN A 95 -5.42 -2.33 -12.75
N GLY A 96 -4.32 -2.12 -13.48
CA GLY A 96 -4.36 -1.77 -14.90
C GLY A 96 -4.95 -0.39 -15.23
N ARG A 97 -5.16 0.49 -14.24
CA ARG A 97 -5.80 1.79 -14.49
C ARG A 97 -4.89 2.73 -15.27
N ASN A 98 -5.50 3.61 -16.08
CA ASN A 98 -4.78 4.62 -16.84
C ASN A 98 -3.94 5.55 -15.93
N LEU A 99 -2.67 5.75 -16.28
CA LEU A 99 -1.71 6.53 -15.49
C LEU A 99 -2.16 7.97 -15.22
N ALA A 100 -2.81 8.64 -16.18
CA ALA A 100 -3.28 10.02 -15.99
C ALA A 100 -4.34 10.11 -14.88
N ASN A 101 -5.24 9.12 -14.80
CA ASN A 101 -6.25 9.03 -13.75
C ASN A 101 -5.60 8.74 -12.39
N ILE A 102 -4.59 7.88 -12.36
CA ILE A 102 -3.84 7.56 -11.14
C ILE A 102 -3.13 8.80 -10.61
N CYS A 103 -2.40 9.52 -11.46
CA CYS A 103 -1.71 10.75 -11.07
C CYS A 103 -2.70 11.84 -10.61
N ALA A 104 -3.88 11.94 -11.23
CA ALA A 104 -4.92 12.87 -10.79
C ALA A 104 -5.47 12.52 -9.39
N GLU A 105 -5.77 11.24 -9.14
CA GLU A 105 -6.20 10.73 -7.83
C GLU A 105 -5.13 10.98 -6.76
N TYR A 106 -3.86 10.65 -7.08
CA TYR A 106 -2.71 10.90 -6.21
C TYR A 106 -2.61 12.38 -5.82
N ARG A 107 -2.62 13.32 -6.79
CA ARG A 107 -2.54 14.77 -6.51
C ARG A 107 -3.72 15.24 -5.66
N SER A 108 -4.91 14.69 -5.90
CA SER A 108 -6.10 15.02 -5.11
C SER A 108 -5.97 14.61 -3.65
N ILE A 109 -5.35 13.47 -3.37
CA ILE A 109 -5.16 12.96 -1.99
C ILE A 109 -3.95 13.62 -1.32
N ALA A 110 -2.84 13.75 -2.04
CA ALA A 110 -1.60 14.35 -1.51
C ALA A 110 -1.69 15.86 -1.33
N GLY A 111 -2.53 16.54 -2.12
CA GLY A 111 -2.75 17.98 -2.06
C GLY A 111 -1.44 18.77 -2.22
N SER A 112 -1.15 19.66 -1.27
CA SER A 112 0.08 20.48 -1.30
C SER A 112 1.36 19.70 -1.07
N ARG A 113 1.28 18.41 -0.69
CA ARG A 113 2.44 17.53 -0.49
C ARG A 113 2.76 16.69 -1.72
N ALA A 114 2.01 16.83 -2.80
CA ALA A 114 2.25 16.10 -4.03
C ALA A 114 3.65 16.41 -4.60
N LYS A 115 4.46 15.37 -4.76
CA LYS A 115 5.79 15.42 -5.39
C LYS A 115 5.77 14.74 -6.75
N THR A 116 6.49 15.31 -7.73
CA THR A 116 6.73 14.70 -9.04
C THR A 116 7.51 13.39 -8.92
N THR A 117 8.42 13.26 -7.94
CA THR A 117 9.18 12.03 -7.69
C THR A 117 8.27 10.86 -7.33
N SER A 118 7.21 11.11 -6.57
CA SER A 118 6.19 10.10 -6.24
C SER A 118 5.34 9.69 -7.44
N GLU A 119 4.99 10.63 -8.32
CA GLU A 119 4.30 10.29 -9.59
C GLU A 119 5.20 9.41 -10.47
N ARG A 120 6.48 9.74 -10.57
CA ARG A 120 7.48 8.94 -11.29
C ARG A 120 7.65 7.56 -10.66
N PHE A 121 7.63 7.47 -9.34
CA PHE A 121 7.67 6.18 -8.64
C PHE A 121 6.46 5.32 -9.00
N ILE A 122 5.24 5.88 -8.98
CA ILE A 122 4.02 5.16 -9.40
C ILE A 122 4.12 4.74 -10.87
N GLU A 123 4.64 5.59 -11.74
CA GLU A 123 4.85 5.27 -13.16
C GLU A 123 5.86 4.14 -13.34
N MET A 124 6.95 4.12 -12.59
CA MET A 124 8.03 3.13 -12.75
C MET A 124 7.83 1.86 -11.91
N PHE A 125 6.81 1.81 -11.04
CA PHE A 125 6.56 0.67 -10.17
C PHE A 125 6.34 -0.62 -10.98
N ASP A 126 7.20 -1.61 -10.75
CA ASP A 126 7.12 -2.90 -11.40
C ASP A 126 6.06 -3.78 -10.70
N THR A 127 4.93 -3.96 -11.37
CA THR A 127 3.80 -4.76 -10.87
C THR A 127 4.08 -6.26 -10.87
N ASP A 128 5.03 -6.72 -11.67
CA ASP A 128 5.34 -8.15 -11.81
C ASP A 128 6.07 -8.69 -10.58
N LEU A 129 6.59 -7.80 -9.74
CA LEU A 129 7.19 -8.15 -8.45
C LEU A 129 6.15 -8.60 -7.41
N ILE A 130 4.86 -8.33 -7.61
CA ILE A 130 3.82 -8.64 -6.62
C ILE A 130 3.49 -10.14 -6.63
N ALA A 131 3.74 -10.83 -5.51
CA ALA A 131 3.36 -12.21 -5.36
C ALA A 131 1.86 -12.31 -5.02
N LEU A 132 1.04 -12.62 -6.03
CA LEU A 132 -0.39 -12.85 -5.81
C LEU A 132 -0.60 -14.06 -4.89
N PRO A 133 -1.50 -13.98 -3.89
CA PRO A 133 -1.90 -15.15 -3.14
C PRO A 133 -2.66 -16.13 -4.04
N PRO A 134 -2.82 -17.40 -3.62
CA PRO A 134 -3.56 -18.35 -4.42
C PRO A 134 -5.03 -17.92 -4.58
N PRO A 135 -5.72 -18.37 -5.65
CA PRO A 135 -7.05 -17.86 -6.01
C PRO A 135 -8.11 -17.97 -4.92
N ASP A 136 -8.00 -18.93 -4.01
CA ASP A 136 -8.90 -19.12 -2.86
C ASP A 136 -8.79 -18.02 -1.79
N ARG A 137 -7.72 -17.21 -1.86
CA ARG A 137 -7.40 -16.13 -0.92
C ARG A 137 -7.44 -14.74 -1.56
N LEU A 138 -7.54 -14.66 -2.88
CA LEU A 138 -7.77 -13.37 -3.54
C LEU A 138 -9.15 -12.81 -3.13
N PRO A 139 -9.29 -11.48 -3.04
CA PRO A 139 -10.58 -10.88 -2.76
C PRO A 139 -11.51 -11.05 -3.95
N ASP A 140 -12.82 -11.16 -3.69
CA ASP A 140 -13.81 -11.41 -4.75
C ASP A 140 -13.75 -10.34 -5.87
N TRP A 141 -13.61 -9.07 -5.47
CA TRP A 141 -13.47 -7.93 -6.40
C TRP A 141 -12.19 -7.96 -7.25
N TRP A 142 -11.16 -8.73 -6.87
CA TRP A 142 -9.95 -8.89 -7.69
C TRP A 142 -10.21 -9.87 -8.83
N ASN A 143 -10.97 -10.93 -8.56
CA ASN A 143 -11.32 -11.92 -9.58
C ASN A 143 -12.31 -11.33 -10.60
N GLU A 144 -13.31 -10.57 -10.13
CA GLU A 144 -14.24 -9.83 -11.02
C GLU A 144 -13.47 -8.93 -12.00
N GLN A 145 -12.42 -8.26 -11.53
CA GLN A 145 -11.60 -7.41 -12.37
C GLN A 145 -10.82 -8.20 -13.45
N LEU A 146 -10.29 -9.38 -13.12
CA LEU A 146 -9.61 -10.24 -14.10
C LEU A 146 -10.57 -10.77 -15.17
N GLU A 147 -11.80 -11.09 -14.78
CA GLU A 147 -12.84 -11.53 -15.71
C GLU A 147 -13.23 -10.42 -16.70
N ASP A 148 -13.35 -9.18 -16.22
CA ASP A 148 -13.64 -8.01 -17.08
C ASP A 148 -12.50 -7.73 -18.09
N ASP A 149 -11.24 -7.87 -17.67
CA ASP A 149 -10.06 -7.65 -18.53
C ASP A 149 -9.93 -8.72 -19.65
N GLU A 150 -10.34 -9.97 -19.41
CA GLU A 150 -10.39 -11.03 -20.45
C GLU A 150 -11.47 -10.75 -21.50
N VAL A 151 -12.60 -10.13 -21.10
CA VAL A 151 -13.70 -9.80 -22.01
C VAL A 151 -13.33 -8.64 -22.95
N ASP A 152 -12.65 -7.61 -22.44
CA ASP A 152 -12.23 -6.45 -23.26
C ASP A 152 -11.05 -6.77 -24.20
N GLY A 153 -10.20 -7.75 -23.86
CA GLY A 153 -9.10 -8.21 -24.73
C GLY A 153 -9.53 -9.12 -25.89
N SER A 154 -10.81 -9.48 -25.95
CA SER A 154 -11.38 -10.42 -26.93
C SER A 154 -12.06 -9.75 -28.14
N VAL A 155 -11.91 -8.42 -28.30
CA VAL A 155 -12.57 -7.60 -29.34
C VAL A 155 -11.59 -7.05 -30.37
#